data_AF-A0A355YK08-F1
#
_entry.id   AF-A0A355YK08-F1
#
_cell.length_a   1.000
_cell.length_b   1.000
_cell.length_c   1.000
_cell.angle_alpha   90.00
_cell.angle_beta   90.00
_cell.angle_gamma   90.00
#
_symmetry.space_group_name_H-M   'P 1'
#
loop_
_entity.id
_entity.type
_entity.pdbx_description
1 polymer ?
#
loop_
_entity_poly.entity_id
_entity_poly.type
_entity_poly.pdbx_seq_one_letter_code
_entity_poly.pdbx_strand_id
1 'polypeptide(L)'
;MAQTKLDTTKVMILLQRRRNIIWEVSRLTGQLEEAMARNDEVSIAMTLEMRAEEMAKIDECTEEIWQLAGADQEARKKLRLLMTSKPGEAAPETPEEKKIYEIRQNTQHLLDELRVVDERLNRKVTGDRSFYGARSR
;
A
#
# COMPACT_ATOMS: atom_id res chain seq x y z
N MET A 1 -2.03 -10.87 35.28
CA MET A 1 -2.74 -10.55 34.02
C MET A 1 -1.66 -10.27 32.99
N ALA A 2 -1.50 -11.14 31.98
CA ALA A 2 -0.39 -11.03 31.04
C ALA A 2 -0.61 -9.83 30.13
N GLN A 3 0.30 -8.86 30.21
CA GLN A 3 0.37 -7.70 29.33
C GLN A 3 0.74 -8.21 27.93
N THR A 4 -0.23 -8.50 27.06
CA THR A 4 0.06 -8.91 25.68
C THR A 4 0.42 -7.67 24.87
N LYS A 5 1.66 -7.20 25.08
CA LYS A 5 2.23 -6.05 24.40
C LYS A 5 2.24 -6.34 22.88
N LEU A 6 1.64 -5.46 22.08
CA LEU A 6 1.72 -5.51 20.62
C LEU A 6 3.18 -5.67 20.16
N ASP A 7 3.44 -6.73 19.39
CA ASP A 7 4.76 -6.99 18.82
C ASP A 7 5.04 -5.98 17.69
N THR A 8 5.70 -4.89 18.06
CA THR A 8 5.99 -3.77 17.17
C THR A 8 6.99 -4.17 16.07
N THR A 9 7.88 -5.14 16.34
CA THR A 9 8.81 -5.69 15.36
C THR A 9 8.06 -6.44 14.26
N LYS A 10 7.08 -7.27 14.62
CA LYS A 10 6.22 -7.94 13.62
C LYS A 10 5.42 -6.95 12.77
N VAL A 11 4.86 -5.91 13.39
CA VAL A 11 4.16 -4.83 12.65
C VAL A 11 5.09 -4.18 11.64
N MET A 12 6.33 -3.85 12.04
CA MET A 12 7.33 -3.27 11.15
C MET A 12 7.64 -4.17 9.94
N ILE A 13 7.87 -5.47 10.18
CA ILE A 13 8.18 -6.46 9.12
C ILE A 13 7.00 -6.56 8.14
N LEU A 14 5.77 -6.67 8.63
CA LEU A 14 4.59 -6.77 7.77
C LEU A 14 4.35 -5.48 6.99
N LEU A 15 4.60 -4.31 7.57
CA LEU A 15 4.51 -3.04 6.83
C LEU A 15 5.57 -2.94 5.73
N GLN A 16 6.78 -3.42 5.99
CA GLN A 16 7.83 -3.50 4.97
C GLN A 16 7.44 -4.48 3.85
N ARG A 17 6.87 -5.64 4.19
CA ARG A 17 6.34 -6.61 3.22
C ARG A 17 5.24 -5.96 2.37
N ARG A 18 4.26 -5.30 2.98
CA ARG A 18 3.19 -4.60 2.27
C ARG A 18 3.73 -3.53 1.33
N ARG A 19 4.74 -2.76 1.76
CA ARG A 19 5.41 -1.77 0.90
C ARG A 19 6.03 -2.43 -0.34
N ASN A 20 6.67 -3.58 -0.18
CA ASN A 20 7.28 -4.29 -1.31
C ASN A 20 6.22 -4.79 -2.30
N ILE A 21 5.08 -5.29 -1.82
CA ILE A 21 3.95 -5.69 -2.67
C ILE A 21 3.40 -4.47 -3.44
N ILE A 22 3.23 -3.32 -2.78
CA ILE A 22 2.83 -2.06 -3.45
C ILE A 22 3.85 -1.64 -4.52
N TRP A 23 5.15 -1.88 -4.28
CA TRP A 23 6.19 -1.60 -5.26
C TRP A 23 6.06 -2.49 -6.51
N GLU A 24 5.73 -3.77 -6.34
CA GLU A 24 5.42 -4.66 -7.47
C GLU A 24 4.20 -4.17 -8.25
N VAL A 25 3.13 -3.74 -7.57
CA VAL A 25 1.96 -3.14 -8.24
C VAL A 25 2.37 -1.91 -9.05
N SER A 26 3.26 -1.07 -8.51
CA SER A 26 3.78 0.10 -9.22
C SER A 26 4.59 -0.29 -10.46
N ARG A 27 5.48 -1.29 -10.33
CA ARG A 27 6.28 -1.83 -11.44
C ARG A 27 5.38 -2.41 -12.54
N LEU A 28 4.40 -3.23 -12.17
CA LEU A 28 3.43 -3.83 -13.10
C LEU A 28 2.57 -2.77 -13.79
N THR A 29 2.20 -1.69 -13.09
CA THR A 29 1.46 -0.57 -13.69
C THR A 29 2.30 0.14 -14.75
N GLY A 30 3.62 0.31 -14.53
CA GLY A 30 4.54 0.80 -15.56
C GLY A 30 4.64 -0.14 -16.77
N GLN A 31 4.76 -1.45 -16.53
CA GLN A 31 4.79 -2.45 -17.60
C GLN A 31 3.49 -2.47 -18.42
N LEU A 32 2.35 -2.24 -17.77
CA LEU A 32 1.07 -2.13 -18.43
C LEU A 32 1.03 -0.93 -19.37
N GLU A 33 1.58 0.22 -18.95
CA GLU A 33 1.70 1.39 -19.83
C GLU A 33 2.56 1.10 -21.07
N GLU A 34 3.68 0.41 -20.90
CA GLU A 34 4.54 0.03 -22.01
C GLU A 34 3.89 -0.98 -22.96
N ALA A 35 3.20 -1.99 -22.43
CA ALA A 35 2.48 -2.98 -23.23
C ALA A 35 1.35 -2.34 -24.05
N MET A 36 0.61 -1.41 -23.43
CA MET A 36 -0.37 -0.58 -24.12
C MET A 36 0.23 0.28 -25.22
N ALA A 37 1.38 0.91 -24.99
CA ALA A 37 2.06 1.71 -26.01
C ALA A 37 2.48 0.88 -27.24
N ARG A 38 2.72 -0.42 -27.05
CA ARG A 38 3.06 -1.38 -28.12
C ARG A 38 1.84 -2.08 -28.73
N ASN A 39 0.62 -1.86 -28.21
CA ASN A 39 -0.59 -2.62 -28.54
C ASN A 39 -0.41 -4.15 -28.39
N ASP A 40 0.35 -4.57 -27.36
CA ASP A 40 0.60 -5.98 -27.08
C ASP A 40 -0.49 -6.54 -26.15
N GLU A 41 -1.58 -7.02 -26.75
CA GLU A 41 -2.77 -7.49 -26.02
C GLU A 41 -2.48 -8.66 -25.07
N VAL A 42 -1.54 -9.55 -25.43
CA VAL A 42 -1.16 -10.69 -24.58
C VAL A 42 -0.45 -10.20 -23.34
N SER A 43 0.55 -9.31 -23.50
CA SER A 43 1.24 -8.73 -22.36
C SER A 43 0.30 -7.88 -21.49
N ILE A 44 -0.63 -7.14 -22.08
CA ILE A 44 -1.64 -6.36 -21.34
C ILE A 44 -2.46 -7.28 -20.43
N ALA A 45 -3.00 -8.38 -20.97
CA ALA A 45 -3.82 -9.32 -20.21
C ALA A 45 -3.01 -9.97 -19.07
N MET A 46 -1.81 -10.46 -19.36
CA MET A 46 -0.93 -11.07 -18.35
C MET A 46 -0.54 -10.08 -17.25
N THR A 47 -0.18 -8.84 -17.60
CA THR A 47 0.19 -7.82 -16.62
C THR A 47 -0.99 -7.41 -15.75
N LEU A 48 -2.21 -7.36 -16.29
CA LEU A 48 -3.42 -7.10 -15.51
C LEU A 48 -3.69 -8.22 -14.48
N GLU A 49 -3.54 -9.48 -14.86
CA GLU A 49 -3.72 -10.63 -13.97
C GLU A 49 -2.69 -10.61 -12.83
N MET A 50 -1.39 -10.49 -13.15
CA MET A 50 -0.33 -10.37 -12.14
C MET A 50 -0.59 -9.19 -11.18
N ARG A 51 -1.06 -8.05 -11.71
CA ARG A 51 -1.38 -6.87 -10.89
C ARG A 51 -2.54 -7.16 -9.93
N ALA A 52 -3.57 -7.88 -10.38
CA ALA A 52 -4.69 -8.28 -9.54
C ALA A 52 -4.25 -9.22 -8.41
N GLU A 53 -3.36 -10.17 -8.70
CA GLU A 53 -2.77 -11.05 -7.68
C GLU A 53 -1.99 -10.27 -6.62
N GLU A 54 -1.15 -9.30 -7.03
CA GLU A 54 -0.42 -8.47 -6.07
C GLU A 54 -1.37 -7.60 -5.23
N MET A 55 -2.47 -7.10 -5.81
CA MET A 55 -3.49 -6.37 -5.05
C MET A 55 -4.17 -7.27 -3.99
N ALA A 56 -4.48 -8.52 -4.31
CA ALA A 56 -5.01 -9.48 -3.34
C ALA A 56 -4.01 -9.72 -2.18
N LYS A 57 -2.71 -9.83 -2.48
CA LYS A 57 -1.66 -9.96 -1.45
C LYS A 57 -1.57 -8.73 -0.53
N ILE A 58 -1.91 -7.52 -1.02
CA ILE A 58 -1.99 -6.31 -0.17
C ILE A 58 -3.13 -6.46 0.85
N ASP A 59 -4.28 -6.95 0.42
CA ASP A 59 -5.44 -7.14 1.29
C ASP A 59 -5.15 -8.19 2.37
N GLU A 60 -4.60 -9.35 1.98
CA GLU A 60 -4.16 -10.40 2.90
C GLU A 60 -3.13 -9.88 3.92
N CYS A 61 -2.10 -9.16 3.45
CA CYS A 61 -1.07 -8.61 4.33
C CYS A 61 -1.64 -7.53 5.26
N THR A 62 -2.62 -6.75 4.79
CA THR A 62 -3.29 -5.75 5.62
C THR A 62 -4.13 -6.41 6.70
N GLU A 63 -4.84 -7.49 6.38
CA GLU A 63 -5.54 -8.30 7.38
C GLU A 63 -4.57 -8.88 8.41
N GLU A 64 -3.46 -9.47 7.97
CA GLU A 64 -2.42 -10.03 8.85
C GLU A 64 -1.91 -8.99 9.86
N ILE A 65 -1.68 -7.74 9.43
CA ILE A 65 -1.29 -6.64 10.31
C ILE A 65 -2.36 -6.39 11.39
N TRP A 66 -3.64 -6.34 11.02
CA TRP A 66 -4.73 -6.11 11.98
C TRP A 66 -4.93 -7.28 12.93
N GLN A 67 -4.70 -8.51 12.48
CA GLN A 67 -4.77 -9.71 13.32
C GLN A 67 -3.68 -9.73 14.41
N LEU A 68 -2.53 -9.05 14.22
CA LEU A 68 -1.51 -8.93 15.28
C LEU A 68 -2.04 -8.26 16.56
N ALA A 69 -3.03 -7.38 16.46
CA ALA A 69 -3.66 -6.78 17.62
C ALA A 69 -4.68 -7.71 18.30
N GLY A 70 -5.08 -8.80 17.64
CA GLY A 70 -6.00 -9.81 18.17
C GLY A 70 -7.31 -9.22 18.69
N ALA A 71 -7.80 -9.74 19.81
CA ALA A 71 -8.97 -9.22 20.53
C ALA A 71 -8.62 -8.15 21.58
N ASP A 72 -7.34 -7.81 21.75
CA ASP A 72 -6.90 -6.86 22.77
C ASP A 72 -7.16 -5.42 22.32
N GLN A 73 -7.99 -4.72 23.10
CA GLN A 73 -8.38 -3.34 22.83
C GLN A 73 -7.19 -2.37 22.92
N GLU A 74 -6.22 -2.60 23.81
CA GLU A 74 -5.06 -1.71 23.96
C GLU A 74 -4.05 -1.95 22.82
N ALA A 75 -3.79 -3.20 22.44
CA ALA A 75 -3.01 -3.52 21.26
C ALA A 75 -3.61 -2.92 19.98
N ARG A 76 -4.95 -2.99 19.82
CA ARG A 76 -5.67 -2.38 18.68
C ARG A 76 -5.54 -0.86 18.66
N LYS A 77 -5.67 -0.19 19.80
CA LYS A 77 -5.45 1.26 19.92
C LYS A 77 -4.02 1.63 19.54
N LYS A 78 -3.03 0.90 20.06
CA LYS A 78 -1.62 1.14 19.73
C LYS A 78 -1.34 0.93 18.25
N LEU A 79 -1.82 -0.17 17.66
CA LEU A 79 -1.66 -0.44 16.23
C LEU A 79 -2.32 0.67 15.39
N ARG A 80 -3.54 1.08 15.74
CA ARG A 80 -4.23 2.18 15.06
C ARG A 80 -3.41 3.46 15.12
N LEU A 81 -2.87 3.81 16.29
CA LEU A 81 -2.00 4.98 16.47
C LEU A 81 -0.78 4.88 15.53
N LEU A 82 -0.04 3.77 15.53
CA LEU A 82 1.11 3.58 14.63
C LEU A 82 0.75 3.71 13.14
N MET A 83 -0.47 3.31 12.76
CA MET A 83 -0.96 3.34 11.39
C MET A 83 -1.52 4.70 10.95
N THR A 84 -2.01 5.54 11.87
CA THR A 84 -2.67 6.81 11.55
C THR A 84 -1.86 8.04 11.94
N SER A 85 -1.02 7.97 12.96
CA SER A 85 -0.26 9.12 13.46
C SER A 85 0.62 9.70 12.35
N LYS A 86 0.62 11.03 12.23
CA LYS A 86 1.54 11.72 11.33
C LYS A 86 2.95 11.79 11.95
N PRO A 87 4.01 11.92 11.13
CA PRO A 87 5.35 12.18 11.64
C PRO A 87 5.32 13.44 12.53
N GLY A 88 5.64 13.30 13.81
CA GLY A 88 5.69 14.40 14.79
C GLY A 88 4.49 14.54 15.74
N GLU A 89 3.37 13.83 15.53
CA GLU A 89 2.22 13.84 16.47
C GLU A 89 2.44 12.91 17.67
N ALA A 90 3.22 11.85 17.49
CA ALA A 90 3.69 10.98 18.55
C ALA A 90 5.21 10.86 18.43
N ALA A 91 5.94 11.25 19.48
CA ALA A 91 7.38 11.04 19.52
C ALA A 91 7.63 9.52 19.49
N PRO A 92 8.34 8.97 18.48
CA PRO A 92 8.63 7.54 18.45
C PRO A 92 9.44 7.18 19.69
N GLU A 93 8.92 6.28 20.52
CA GLU A 93 9.58 5.88 21.76
C GLU A 93 10.65 4.82 21.51
N THR A 94 10.55 4.10 20.38
CA THR A 94 11.46 3.00 20.03
C THR A 94 12.00 3.11 18.59
N PRO A 95 13.16 2.50 18.28
CA PRO A 95 13.71 2.48 16.93
C PRO A 95 12.77 1.78 15.92
N GLU A 96 11.99 0.79 16.35
CA GLU A 96 10.99 0.12 15.53
C GLU A 96 9.85 1.06 15.14
N GLU A 97 9.35 1.87 16.08
CA GLU A 97 8.31 2.86 15.82
C GLU A 97 8.81 3.92 14.82
N LYS A 98 10.05 4.40 14.99
CA LYS A 98 10.69 5.28 14.00
C LYS A 98 10.73 4.65 12.61
N LYS A 99 11.11 3.37 12.52
CA LYS A 99 11.18 2.68 11.23
C LYS A 99 9.80 2.47 10.59
N ILE A 100 8.77 2.20 11.40
CA ILE A 100 7.38 2.14 10.95
C ILE A 100 6.97 3.46 10.29
N TYR A 101 7.30 4.61 10.90
CA TYR A 101 7.02 5.91 10.31
C TYR A 101 7.75 6.12 8.97
N GLU A 102 9.05 5.80 8.91
CA GLU A 102 9.82 5.89 7.65
C GLU A 102 9.21 5.02 6.54
N ILE A 103 8.85 3.77 6.87
CA ILE A 103 8.21 2.86 5.92
C ILE A 103 6.90 3.46 5.42
N ARG A 104 6.05 3.97 6.31
CA ARG A 104 4.76 4.57 5.95
C ARG A 104 4.93 5.79 5.06
N GLN A 105 5.88 6.67 5.34
CA GLN A 105 6.17 7.83 4.49
C GLN A 105 6.63 7.39 3.09
N ASN A 106 7.55 6.43 3.02
CA ASN A 106 8.02 5.89 1.75
C ASN A 106 6.89 5.18 0.98
N THR A 107 5.99 4.48 1.68
CA THR A 107 4.81 3.87 1.08
C THR A 107 3.87 4.93 0.52
N GLN A 108 3.67 6.05 1.22
CA GLN A 108 2.82 7.13 0.72
C GLN A 108 3.39 7.74 -0.57
N HIS A 109 4.69 8.05 -0.59
CA HIS A 109 5.34 8.56 -1.81
C HIS A 109 5.18 7.59 -2.99
N LEU A 110 5.36 6.29 -2.75
CA LEU A 110 5.18 5.25 -3.77
C LEU A 110 3.73 5.17 -4.27
N LEU A 111 2.74 5.31 -3.37
CA LEU A 111 1.33 5.36 -3.76
C LEU A 111 0.98 6.60 -4.58
N ASP A 112 1.59 7.75 -4.25
CA ASP A 112 1.40 9.00 -4.99
C ASP A 112 1.98 8.87 -6.41
N GLU A 113 3.17 8.27 -6.56
CA GLU A 113 3.77 7.98 -7.87
C GLU A 113 2.91 6.98 -8.68
N LEU A 114 2.50 5.87 -8.05
CA LEU A 114 1.65 4.86 -8.65
C LEU A 114 0.33 5.47 -9.16
N ARG A 115 -0.29 6.34 -8.37
CA ARG A 115 -1.53 7.02 -8.74
C ARG A 115 -1.38 7.86 -10.00
N VAL A 116 -0.27 8.57 -10.17
CA VAL A 116 -0.04 9.41 -11.36
C VAL A 116 0.01 8.56 -12.63
N VAL A 117 0.66 7.38 -12.57
CA VAL A 117 0.73 6.46 -13.72
C VAL A 117 -0.63 5.83 -13.99
N ASP A 118 -1.30 5.34 -12.94
CA ASP A 118 -2.62 4.72 -13.04
C ASP A 118 -3.67 5.69 -13.60
N GLU A 119 -3.67 6.95 -13.18
CA GLU A 119 -4.56 7.98 -13.71
C GLU A 119 -4.33 8.24 -15.20
N ARG A 120 -3.07 8.30 -15.63
CA ARG A 120 -2.72 8.48 -17.04
C ARG A 120 -3.20 7.30 -17.88
N LEU A 121 -2.99 6.07 -17.40
CA LEU A 121 -3.49 4.87 -18.06
C LEU A 121 -5.00 4.87 -18.16
N ASN A 122 -5.68 5.17 -17.05
CA ASN A 122 -7.13 5.17 -16.97
C ASN A 122 -7.74 6.19 -17.96
N ARG A 123 -7.18 7.41 -18.05
CA ARG A 123 -7.59 8.42 -19.02
C ARG A 123 -7.32 8.01 -20.47
N LYS A 124 -6.19 7.34 -20.76
CA LYS A 124 -5.89 6.82 -22.11
C LYS A 124 -6.91 5.77 -22.56
N VAL A 125 -7.33 4.87 -21.67
CA VAL A 125 -8.28 3.79 -21.98
C VAL A 125 -9.72 4.30 -22.10
N THR A 126 -10.15 5.15 -21.17
CA THR A 126 -11.58 5.45 -20.97
C THR A 126 -11.97 6.89 -21.35
N GLY A 127 -11.00 7.75 -21.67
CA GLY A 127 -11.22 9.16 -22.00
C GLY A 127 -11.98 9.88 -20.89
N ASP A 128 -13.10 10.51 -21.24
CA ASP A 128 -13.95 11.28 -20.32
C ASP A 128 -14.68 10.42 -19.28
N ARG A 129 -14.70 9.09 -19.45
CA ARG A 129 -15.24 8.13 -18.46
C ARG A 129 -14.19 7.66 -17.46
N SER A 130 -13.06 8.37 -17.37
CA SER A 130 -12.01 8.05 -16.42
C SER A 130 -12.55 8.03 -15.00
N PHE A 131 -12.13 7.01 -14.25
CA PHE A 131 -12.36 6.92 -12.80
C PHE A 131 -11.89 8.19 -12.07
N TYR A 132 -10.85 8.85 -12.60
CA TYR A 132 -10.29 10.08 -12.06
C TYR A 132 -10.93 11.36 -12.62
N GLY A 133 -11.86 11.25 -13.58
CA GLY A 133 -12.53 12.38 -14.26
C GLY A 133 -13.44 13.24 -13.37
N ALA A 134 -13.61 12.88 -12.09
CA ALA A 134 -14.47 13.58 -11.14
C ALA A 134 -13.71 14.45 -10.11
N ARG A 135 -12.62 15.11 -10.50
CA ARG A 135 -12.03 16.22 -9.72
C ARG A 135 -11.50 17.34 -10.61
N SER A 136 -12.41 17.95 -11.35
CA SER A 136 -12.18 19.19 -12.09
C SER A 136 -13.45 20.03 -12.12
N ARG A 137 -13.94 20.44 -10.94
CA ARG A 137 -14.72 21.66 -10.74
C ARG A 137 -14.37 22.24 -9.39
#